data_AF-A0AA87ZCM4-F1
#
_entry.id   AF-A0AA87ZCM4-F1
#
_cell.length_a   1.000
_cell.length_b   1.000
_cell.length_c   1.000
_cell.angle_alpha   90.00
_cell.angle_beta   90.00
_cell.angle_gamma   90.00
#
_symmetry.space_group_name_H-M   'P 1'
#
loop_
_entity.id
_entity.type
_entity.pdbx_description
1 polymer ?
#
loop_
_entity_poly.entity_id
_entity_poly.type
_entity_poly.pdbx_seq_one_letter_code
_entity_poly.pdbx_strand_id
1 'polypeptide(L)'
;MNAVNMAQKVPIIKMKVILSKYANPIRVAVFFDTGASYSIINPDILPPTYWKKKKQFFHATNGEVFCTDLISKPIRLEFFPEHFPGCLVY
;
A
#
# COMPACT_ATOMS: atom_id res chain seq x y z
N MET A 1 34.67 14.98 9.05
CA MET A 1 33.32 14.55 9.46
C MET A 1 33.06 13.21 8.80
N ASN A 2 32.92 12.13 9.57
CA ASN A 2 32.67 10.81 9.00
C ASN A 2 31.17 10.70 8.74
N ALA A 3 30.78 10.64 7.48
CA ALA A 3 29.40 10.36 7.10
C ALA A 3 29.09 8.90 7.48
N VAL A 4 28.28 8.72 8.52
CA VAL A 4 27.69 7.42 8.81
C VAL A 4 26.74 7.13 7.66
N ASN A 5 27.09 6.18 6.79
CA ASN A 5 26.20 5.70 5.75
C ASN A 5 25.07 4.91 6.42
N MET A 6 24.05 5.62 6.87
CA MET A 6 22.79 5.04 7.32
C MET A 6 22.06 4.59 6.06
N ALA A 7 22.29 3.34 5.63
CA ALA A 7 21.46 2.72 4.62
C ALA A 7 20.01 2.76 5.12
N GLN A 8 19.22 3.72 4.62
CA GLN A 8 17.85 3.92 5.03
C GLN A 8 17.06 2.67 4.62
N LYS A 9 16.64 1.88 5.61
CA LYS A 9 15.85 0.68 5.36
C LYS A 9 14.53 1.11 4.74
N VAL A 10 14.35 0.79 3.47
CA VAL A 10 13.08 1.07 2.76
C VAL A 10 11.97 0.31 3.48
N PRO A 11 10.88 0.98 3.92
CA PRO A 11 9.80 0.38 4.69
C PRO A 11 8.89 -0.49 3.80
N ILE A 12 9.46 -1.56 3.25
CA ILE A 12 8.74 -2.55 2.44
C ILE A 12 8.30 -3.70 3.34
N ILE A 13 7.01 -4.01 3.36
CA ILE A 13 6.49 -5.19 4.07
C ILE A 13 5.67 -6.08 3.14
N LYS A 14 5.63 -7.37 3.47
CA LYS A 14 4.72 -8.33 2.83
C LYS A 14 3.37 -8.28 3.53
N MET A 15 2.29 -8.11 2.78
CA MET A 15 0.92 -8.15 3.29
C MET A 15 0.04 -9.05 2.42
N LYS A 16 -1.19 -9.26 2.88
CA LYS A 16 -2.23 -9.95 2.11
C LYS A 16 -3.38 -8.99 1.80
N VAL A 17 -3.87 -9.02 0.57
CA VAL A 17 -5.14 -8.43 0.17
C VAL A 17 -6.22 -9.50 0.26
N ILE A 18 -7.27 -9.23 1.02
CA ILE A 18 -8.43 -10.12 1.20
C ILE A 18 -9.64 -9.51 0.49
N LEU A 19 -10.08 -10.17 -0.57
CA LEU A 19 -11.19 -9.69 -1.41
C LEU A 19 -12.56 -10.12 -0.89
N SER A 20 -12.65 -11.31 -0.29
CA SER A 20 -13.87 -11.85 0.34
C SER A 20 -13.50 -12.90 1.40
N LYS A 21 -14.49 -13.32 2.22
CA LYS A 21 -14.29 -14.27 3.33
C LYS A 21 -13.67 -15.61 2.89
N TYR A 22 -13.99 -16.07 1.68
CA TYR A 22 -13.56 -17.38 1.16
C TYR A 22 -12.61 -17.26 -0.04
N ALA A 23 -12.21 -16.04 -0.42
CA ALA A 23 -11.25 -15.84 -1.49
C ALA A 23 -9.83 -16.20 -1.01
N ASN A 24 -9.04 -16.77 -1.90
CA ASN A 24 -7.62 -16.95 -1.68
C ASN A 24 -6.95 -15.57 -1.51
N PRO A 25 -6.20 -15.33 -0.42
CA PRO A 25 -5.50 -14.07 -0.22
C PRO A 25 -4.46 -13.78 -1.32
N ILE A 26 -4.39 -12.52 -1.78
CA ILE A 26 -3.36 -12.09 -2.73
C ILE A 26 -2.17 -11.54 -1.93
N ARG A 27 -1.01 -12.16 -2.07
CA ARG A 27 0.22 -11.71 -1.38
C ARG A 27 0.87 -10.59 -2.17
N VAL A 28 1.15 -9.47 -1.51
CA VAL A 28 1.77 -8.28 -2.13
C VAL A 28 2.88 -7.73 -1.24
N ALA A 29 3.85 -7.05 -1.85
CA ALA A 29 4.84 -6.24 -1.15
C ALA A 29 4.42 -4.76 -1.23
N VAL A 30 4.53 -4.04 -0.13
CA VAL A 30 4.00 -2.67 0.00
C VAL A 30 5.04 -1.78 0.59
N PHE A 31 5.15 -0.58 0.03
CA PHE A 31 5.90 0.52 0.59
C PHE A 31 5.01 1.32 1.55
N PHE A 32 5.40 1.41 2.82
CA PHE A 32 4.72 2.27 3.80
C PHE A 32 5.19 3.71 3.65
N ASP A 33 4.33 4.52 3.03
CA ASP A 33 4.52 5.95 2.89
C ASP A 33 3.57 6.70 3.83
N THR A 34 4.11 7.28 4.91
CA THR A 34 3.32 8.10 5.85
C THR A 34 2.96 9.48 5.28
N GLY A 35 3.62 9.90 4.20
CA GLY A 35 3.32 11.15 3.50
C GLY A 35 2.21 11.02 2.46
N ALA A 36 1.82 9.80 2.09
CA ALA A 36 0.79 9.56 1.10
C ALA A 36 -0.62 9.71 1.70
N SER A 37 -1.47 10.53 1.08
CA SER A 37 -2.89 10.65 1.48
C SER A 37 -3.75 9.47 1.03
N TYR A 38 -3.27 8.67 0.08
CA TYR A 38 -3.97 7.52 -0.50
C TYR A 38 -3.01 6.38 -0.77
N SER A 39 -3.50 5.15 -0.64
CA SER A 39 -2.77 3.97 -1.11
C SER A 39 -2.90 3.83 -2.63
N ILE A 40 -1.79 3.55 -3.31
CA ILE A 40 -1.73 3.25 -4.74
C ILE A 40 -1.33 1.79 -4.91
N ILE A 41 -1.99 1.09 -5.83
CA ILE A 41 -1.76 -0.32 -6.12
C ILE A 41 -1.79 -0.52 -7.64
N ASN A 42 -0.97 -1.44 -8.15
CA ASN A 42 -1.04 -1.83 -9.55
C ASN A 42 -2.45 -2.41 -9.84
N PRO A 43 -3.18 -1.91 -10.86
CA PRO A 43 -4.52 -2.40 -11.21
C PRO A 43 -4.58 -3.91 -11.47
N ASP A 44 -3.50 -4.52 -11.95
CA ASP A 44 -3.42 -5.96 -12.25
C ASP A 44 -3.51 -6.85 -10.99
N ILE A 45 -3.30 -6.27 -9.80
CA ILE A 45 -3.38 -7.00 -8.54
C ILE A 45 -4.83 -7.30 -8.15
N LEU A 46 -5.78 -6.44 -8.53
CA LEU A 46 -7.20 -6.63 -8.21
C LEU A 46 -7.97 -7.08 -9.45
N PRO A 47 -9.02 -7.91 -9.29
CA PRO A 47 -9.90 -8.25 -10.40
C PRO A 47 -10.49 -6.99 -11.04
N PRO A 48 -10.70 -6.96 -12.38
CA PRO A 48 -11.29 -5.80 -13.08
C PRO A 48 -12.60 -5.30 -12.47
N THR A 49 -13.39 -6.20 -11.87
CA THR A 49 -14.68 -5.90 -11.23
C THR A 49 -14.56 -5.10 -9.92
N TYR A 50 -13.36 -4.99 -9.35
CA TYR A 50 -13.07 -4.15 -8.18
C TYR A 50 -12.78 -2.71 -8.55
N TRP A 51 -12.52 -2.43 -9.83
CA TRP A 51 -12.20 -1.10 -10.31
C TRP A 51 -13.43 -0.35 -10.80
N LYS A 52 -13.51 0.93 -10.48
CA LYS A 52 -14.45 1.88 -11.05
C LYS A 52 -13.67 2.96 -11.79
N LYS A 53 -14.11 3.31 -13.00
CA LYS A 53 -13.59 4.47 -13.72
C LYS A 53 -13.96 5.74 -12.95
N LYS A 54 -12.95 6.42 -12.43
CA LYS A 54 -13.07 7.71 -11.75
C LYS A 54 -11.72 8.41 -11.84
N LYS A 55 -11.73 9.62 -12.39
CA LYS A 55 -10.55 10.47 -12.41
C LYS A 55 -10.32 11.06 -11.02
N GLN A 56 -9.11 10.87 -10.49
CA GLN A 56 -8.68 11.44 -9.21
C GLN A 56 -7.30 12.08 -9.39
N PHE A 57 -7.15 13.31 -8.90
CA PHE A 57 -5.90 14.07 -8.96
C PHE A 57 -5.19 14.03 -7.60
N PHE A 58 -3.86 14.08 -7.64
CA PHE A 58 -2.99 14.10 -6.46
C PHE A 58 -1.86 15.09 -6.69
N HIS A 59 -1.49 15.81 -5.64
CA HIS A 59 -0.33 16.71 -5.65
C HIS A 59 0.84 16.01 -4.98
N ALA A 60 1.97 15.95 -5.67
CA ALA A 60 3.22 15.52 -5.08
C ALA A 60 3.91 16.69 -4.35
N THR A 61 4.89 16.36 -3.50
CA THR A 61 5.64 17.34 -2.72
C THR A 61 6.42 18.33 -3.60
N ASN A 62 6.77 17.95 -4.82
CA ASN A 62 7.43 18.82 -5.81
C ASN A 62 6.44 19.75 -6.55
N GLY A 63 5.14 19.73 -6.21
CA GLY A 63 4.10 20.54 -6.86
C GLY A 63 3.54 19.94 -8.14
N GLU A 64 4.07 18.80 -8.62
CA GLU A 64 3.53 18.10 -9.77
C GLU A 64 2.16 17.50 -9.45
N VAL A 65 1.28 17.51 -10.47
CA VAL A 65 -0.07 16.95 -10.37
C VAL A 65 -0.12 15.64 -11.13
N PHE A 66 -0.43 14.58 -10.41
CA PHE A 66 -0.65 13.23 -10.95
C PHE A 66 -2.14 12.93 -11.02
N CYS A 67 -2.54 12.00 -11.87
CA CYS A 67 -3.91 11.49 -11.87
C CYS A 67 -3.96 9.97 -12.07
N THR A 68 -5.03 9.37 -11.55
CA THR A 68 -5.47 8.00 -11.87
C THR A 68 -6.86 8.04 -12.48
N ASP A 69 -7.14 7.11 -13.37
CA ASP A 69 -8.47 6.91 -13.96
C ASP A 69 -9.28 5.82 -13.24
N LEU A 70 -8.68 5.14 -12.26
CA LEU A 70 -9.28 4.02 -11.53
C LEU A 70 -9.27 4.27 -10.03
N ILE A 71 -10.39 3.93 -9.39
CA ILE A 71 -10.53 3.80 -7.94
C ILE A 71 -11.05 2.42 -7.61
N SER A 72 -10.51 1.78 -6.57
CA SER A 72 -10.99 0.47 -6.14
C SER A 72 -12.25 0.61 -5.28
N LYS A 73 -13.04 -0.46 -5.23
CA LYS A 73 -13.93 -0.72 -4.09
C LYS A 73 -13.09 -0.84 -2.80
N PRO A 74 -13.69 -0.69 -1.61
CA PRO A 74 -13.02 -0.99 -0.36
C PRO A 74 -12.45 -2.42 -0.39
N ILE A 75 -11.18 -2.55 -0.02
CA ILE A 75 -10.47 -3.82 0.10
C ILE A 75 -9.96 -3.99 1.54
N ARG A 76 -9.87 -5.22 2.01
CA ARG A 76 -9.29 -5.52 3.32
C ARG A 76 -7.81 -5.83 3.15
N LEU A 77 -6.97 -5.11 3.87
CA LEU A 77 -5.54 -5.37 3.97
C LEU A 77 -5.27 -6.08 5.30
N GLU A 78 -4.54 -7.19 5.24
CA GLU A 78 -4.10 -7.93 6.41
C GLU A 78 -2.59 -7.81 6.52
N PHE A 79 -2.18 -7.04 7.53
CA PHE A 79 -0.81 -6.93 7.98
C PHE A 79 -0.56 -8.02 9.03
N PHE A 80 0.65 -8.58 9.05
CA PHE A 80 1.16 -9.40 10.15
C PHE A 80 0.21 -10.53 10.60
N PRO A 81 0.26 -11.73 9.97
CA PRO A 81 -0.48 -12.87 10.49
C PRO A 81 -0.05 -13.13 11.95
N GLU A 82 -1.01 -13.21 12.86
CA GLU A 82 -0.86 -13.32 14.31
C GLU A 82 0.38 -14.12 14.73
N HIS A 83 1.46 -13.41 15.08
CA HIS A 83 2.53 -13.75 16.06
C HIS A 83 3.67 -12.72 15.91
N PHE A 84 3.51 -11.56 16.55
CA PHE A 84 4.65 -10.75 16.99
C PHE A 84 4.63 -10.68 18.52
N PRO A 85 5.08 -11.73 19.24
CA PRO A 85 5.11 -11.76 20.70
C PRO A 85 6.22 -10.86 21.27
N GLY A 86 6.33 -9.63 20.78
CA GLY A 86 7.40 -8.69 21.18
C GLY A 86 7.30 -7.28 20.64
N CYS A 87 6.33 -6.93 19.79
CA CYS A 87 6.11 -5.54 19.39
C CYS A 87 5.01 -4.93 20.27
N LEU A 88 5.40 -4.44 21.44
CA LEU A 88 4.62 -3.42 22.13
C LEU A 88 4.79 -2.12 21.33
N VAL A 89 3.69 -1.65 20.76
CA VAL A 89 3.62 -0.30 20.19
C VAL A 89 3.36 0.63 21.38
N TYR A 90 4.37 1.41 21.78
CA TYR A 90 4.20 2.53 22.70
C TYR A 90 3.52 3.69 21.98
#